data_AF-A0A2D5G799-F1
#
_entry.id   AF-A0A2D5G799-F1
#
_cell.length_a   1.000
_cell.length_b   1.000
_cell.length_c   1.000
_cell.angle_alpha   90.00
_cell.angle_beta   90.00
_cell.angle_gamma   90.00
#
_symmetry.space_group_name_H-M   'P 1'
#
loop_
_entity.id
_entity.type
_entity.pdbx_description
1 polymer ?
#
loop_
_entity_poly.entity_id
_entity_poly.type
_entity_poly.pdbx_seq_one_letter_code
_entity_poly.pdbx_strand_id
1 'polypeptide(L)' 'MKNEIIPADIKSKSLKEARAEIDAILSKLENQDTNLNTSLSDYQRLIQLNKHIDELFKKKFKELKKKNND' A
#
# COMPACT_ATOMS: atom_id res chain seq x y z
N MET A 1 19.29 3.37 -3.58
CA MET A 1 18.15 2.42 -3.53
C MET A 1 17.22 2.78 -4.67
N LYS A 2 16.89 1.83 -5.56
CA LYS A 2 16.09 2.12 -6.75
C LYS A 2 14.75 2.69 -6.28
N ASN A 3 14.42 3.90 -6.73
CA ASN A 3 13.09 4.49 -6.54
C ASN A 3 12.10 3.63 -7.32
N GLU A 4 11.57 2.57 -6.69
CA GLU A 4 10.42 1.89 -7.25
C GLU A 4 9.29 2.91 -7.35
N ILE A 5 8.94 3.22 -8.60
CA ILE A 5 7.91 4.19 -8.97
C ILE A 5 6.59 3.61 -8.46
N ILE A 6 6.08 4.14 -7.35
CA ILE A 6 4.72 3.84 -6.92
C ILE A 6 3.79 4.39 -8.02
N PRO A 7 2.90 3.56 -8.59
CA PRO A 7 1.92 3.97 -9.57
C PRO A 7 1.08 5.17 -9.11
N ALA A 8 0.73 6.06 -10.04
CA ALA A 8 0.00 7.29 -9.73
C ALA A 8 -1.37 7.02 -9.08
N ASP A 9 -2.03 5.92 -9.46
CA ASP A 9 -3.32 5.49 -8.92
C ASP A 9 -3.22 5.00 -7.47
N ILE A 10 -2.04 4.57 -7.00
CA ILE A 10 -1.82 4.25 -5.59
C ILE A 10 -1.54 5.52 -4.80
N LYS A 11 -0.75 6.45 -5.35
CA LYS A 11 -0.39 7.71 -4.68
C LYS A 11 -1.61 8.58 -4.33
N SER A 12 -2.68 8.51 -5.12
CA SER A 12 -3.92 9.24 -4.87
C SER A 12 -4.82 8.61 -3.80
N LYS A 13 -4.55 7.36 -3.37
CA LYS A 13 -5.40 6.66 -2.39
C LYS A 13 -5.19 7.18 -0.97
N SER A 14 -6.28 7.30 -0.25
CA SER A 14 -6.29 7.45 1.20
C SER A 14 -5.90 6.13 1.90
N LEU A 15 -5.58 6.21 3.20
CA LEU A 15 -5.32 5.03 4.03
C LEU A 15 -6.50 4.03 4.01
N LYS A 16 -7.74 4.53 3.97
CA LYS A 16 -8.94 3.68 3.96
C LYS A 16 -9.08 2.93 2.63
N GLU A 17 -8.85 3.62 1.51
CA GLU A 17 -8.91 3.01 0.18
C GLU A 17 -7.79 1.99 -0.03
N ALA A 18 -6.55 2.33 0.37
CA ALA A 18 -5.42 1.42 0.30
C ALA A 18 -5.66 0.16 1.15
N ARG A 19 -6.22 0.31 2.36
CA ARG A 19 -6.59 -0.82 3.21
C ARG A 19 -7.69 -1.68 2.58
N ALA A 20 -8.75 -1.07 2.05
CA ALA A 20 -9.83 -1.82 1.41
C ALA A 20 -9.34 -2.64 0.21
N GLU A 21 -8.41 -2.10 -0.58
CA GLU A 21 -7.79 -2.83 -1.70
C GLU A 21 -6.90 -3.96 -1.21
N ILE A 22 -6.11 -3.75 -0.15
CA ILE A 22 -5.33 -4.82 0.49
C ILE A 22 -6.25 -5.96 0.95
N ASP A 23 -7.33 -5.63 1.68
CA ASP A 23 -8.26 -6.62 2.22
C ASP A 23 -8.94 -7.44 1.10
N ALA A 24 -9.27 -6.80 -0.02
CA ALA A 24 -9.81 -7.46 -1.21
C ALA A 24 -8.80 -8.40 -1.88
N ILE A 25 -7.53 -7.97 -2.02
CA ILE A 25 -6.47 -8.79 -2.60
C ILE A 25 -6.14 -9.99 -1.70
N LEU A 26 -6.06 -9.79 -0.38
CA LEU A 26 -5.83 -10.86 0.58
C LEU A 26 -6.95 -11.90 0.52
N SER A 27 -8.20 -11.45 0.54
CA SER A 27 -9.38 -12.33 0.41
C SER A 27 -9.31 -13.17 -0.87
N LYS A 28 -8.83 -12.58 -1.98
CA LYS A 28 -8.62 -13.30 -3.24
C LYS A 28 -7.50 -14.34 -3.10
N LEU A 29 -6.34 -13.97 -2.57
CA LEU A 29 -5.17 -14.84 -2.42
C LEU A 29 -5.40 -16.02 -1.47
N GLU A 30 -6.24 -15.83 -0.45
CA GLU A 30 -6.60 -16.88 0.51
C GLU A 30 -7.64 -17.86 -0.06
N ASN A 31 -8.34 -17.50 -1.14
CA ASN A 31 -9.21 -18.43 -1.85
C ASN A 31 -8.39 -19.44 -2.66
N GLN A 32 -8.72 -20.73 -2.53
CA GLN A 32 -7.99 -21.87 -3.10
C GLN A 32 -7.98 -21.93 -4.65
N ASP A 33 -8.70 -21.06 -5.34
CA ASP A 33 -8.81 -20.98 -6.81
C ASP A 33 -7.83 -19.98 -7.47
N THR A 34 -6.82 -19.50 -6.75
CA THR A 34 -5.92 -18.48 -7.29
C THR A 34 -4.80 -19.05 -8.16
N ASN A 35 -4.82 -18.68 -9.45
CA ASN A 35 -3.78 -19.03 -10.42
C ASN A 35 -2.45 -18.31 -10.10
N LEU A 36 -1.33 -19.02 -10.24
CA LEU A 36 0.02 -18.52 -9.93
C LEU A 36 0.33 -17.16 -10.61
N ASN A 37 -0.09 -17.00 -11.87
CA ASN A 37 0.11 -15.77 -12.64
C ASN A 37 -0.69 -14.59 -12.10
N THR A 38 -1.92 -14.81 -11.63
CA THR A 38 -2.73 -13.75 -11.02
C THR A 38 -2.21 -13.39 -9.62
N SER A 39 -1.70 -14.39 -8.89
CA SER A 39 -1.13 -14.17 -7.56
C SER A 39 0.14 -13.31 -7.63
N LEU A 40 0.96 -13.44 -8.68
CA LEU A 40 2.16 -12.60 -8.85
C LEU A 40 1.81 -11.10 -8.91
N SER A 41 0.84 -10.72 -9.76
CA SER A 41 0.40 -9.33 -9.88
C SER A 41 -0.25 -8.83 -8.59
N ASP A 42 -1.01 -9.69 -7.91
CA ASP A 42 -1.66 -9.39 -6.64
C ASP A 42 -0.62 -9.13 -5.53
N TYR A 43 0.44 -9.96 -5.43
CA TYR A 43 1.54 -9.73 -4.49
C TYR A 43 2.34 -8.47 -4.80
N GLN A 44 2.66 -8.21 -6.09
CA GLN A 44 3.31 -6.97 -6.49
C GLN A 44 2.48 -5.75 -6.09
N ARG A 45 1.15 -5.85 -6.25
CA ARG A 45 0.22 -4.79 -5.87
C ARG A 45 0.20 -4.57 -4.36
N LEU A 46 0.17 -5.63 -3.56
CA LEU A 46 0.26 -5.56 -2.10
C LEU A 46 1.54 -4.86 -1.63
N ILE A 47 2.69 -5.15 -2.25
CA ILE A 47 3.97 -4.49 -1.93
C ILE A 47 3.87 -2.98 -2.17
N GLN A 48 3.29 -2.56 -3.30
CA GLN A 48 3.14 -1.15 -3.65
C GLN A 48 2.16 -0.43 -2.69
N LEU A 49 1.04 -1.07 -2.34
CA LEU A 49 0.06 -0.54 -1.39
C LEU A 49 0.67 -0.38 0.02
N ASN A 50 1.41 -1.38 0.49
CA ASN A 50 2.10 -1.32 1.79
C ASN A 50 3.15 -0.20 1.83
N LYS A 51 3.93 -0.03 0.75
CA LYS A 51 4.89 1.07 0.65
C LYS A 51 4.21 2.44 0.72
N HIS A 52 3.08 2.61 0.04
CA HIS A 52 2.30 3.85 0.10
C HIS A 52 1.76 4.14 1.50
N ILE A 53 1.24 3.12 2.20
CA ILE A 53 0.78 3.26 3.58
C ILE A 53 1.92 3.68 4.52
N ASP A 54 3.09 3.07 4.39
CA ASP A 54 4.29 3.45 5.16
C ASP A 54 4.71 4.91 4.88
N GLU A 55 4.68 5.35 3.62
CA GLU A 55 4.95 6.75 3.26
C GLU A 55 3.93 7.72 3.89
N LEU A 56 2.64 7.37 3.90
CA LEU A 56 1.59 8.15 4.56
C LEU A 56 1.82 8.26 6.08
N PHE A 57 2.18 7.16 6.74
CA PHE A 57 2.51 7.18 8.17
C PHE A 57 3.75 8.00 8.46
N LYS A 58 4.82 7.85 7.68
CA LYS A 58 6.03 8.66 7.81
C LYS A 58 5.74 10.15 7.65
N LYS A 59 4.88 10.52 6.69
CA LYS A 59 4.48 11.93 6.50
C LYS A 59 3.73 12.46 7.72
N LYS A 60 2.70 11.73 8.19
CA LYS A 60 1.93 12.12 9.38
C LYS A 60 2.78 12.19 10.64
N PHE A 61 3.69 11.24 10.84
CA PHE A 61 4.61 11.24 11.96
C PHE A 61 5.54 12.47 11.94
N LYS A 62 6.08 12.84 10.78
CA LYS A 62 6.89 14.06 10.63
C LYS A 62 6.09 15.33 10.93
N GLU A 63 4.84 15.41 10.46
CA GLU A 63 3.92 16.52 10.76
C GLU A 63 3.69 16.67 12.27
N LEU A 64 3.41 15.55 12.97
CA LEU A 64 3.22 15.54 14.42
C LEU A 64 4.48 15.93 15.19
N LYS A 65 5.64 15.40 14.79
CA LYS A 65 6.92 15.74 15.41
C LYS A 65 7.23 17.23 15.28
N LYS A 66 6.93 17.84 14.13
CA LYS A 66 7.12 19.28 13.93
C LYS A 66 6.22 20.09 14.88
N LYS A 67 4.95 19.73 14.98
CA LYS A 67 3.96 20.43 15.82
C LYS A 67 4.26 20.35 17.33
N ASN A 68 4.97 19.31 17.79
CA ASN A 68 5.34 19.16 19.20
C ASN A 68 6.64 19.91 19.57
N ASN A 69 7.37 20.43 18.59
CA ASN A 69 8.62 21.18 18.79
C ASN A 69 8.42 22.71 18.67
N ASP A 70 7.19 23.15 18.41
CA ASP A 70 6.73 24.55 18.40
C ASP A 70 5.94 24.84 19.69
#